data_AF-V4IEK5-F1
#
_entry.id   AF-V4IEK5-F1
#
_cell.length_a   1.000
_cell.length_b   1.000
_cell.length_c   1.000
_cell.angle_alpha   90.00
_cell.angle_beta   90.00
_cell.angle_gamma   90.00
#
_symmetry.space_group_name_H-M   'P 1'
#
loop_
_entity.id
_entity.type
_entity.pdbx_description
1 polymer ?
#
loop_
_entity_poly.entity_id
_entity_poly.type
_entity_poly.pdbx_seq_one_letter_code
_entity_poly.pdbx_strand_id
1 'polypeptide(L)'
;MCTKGFTLLEILIALVLFSITLGLVYTLSSTVVSTTTHVEQQIMRGGQARRLIERMQEDLKGLVIHPDAGFTAREPLSSVNSQPFLSFGSTSQARFSPDVIADSDVTIGYYLLEDERYPDSFTLVRTQKPLYPGMEPVPREATMALPLAEGLSFFQMSYQGAQDQDSEQWDSSADPDEEQVYPRAVYLSFSFADDSEGGRSSAQYNAVVSLAPAELKFK
;
A
#
# COMPACT_ATOMS: atom_id res chain seq x y z
N MET A 1 29.92 -11.28 -73.54
CA MET A 1 29.48 -10.66 -72.27
C MET A 1 28.05 -11.11 -72.02
N CYS A 2 27.84 -12.11 -71.17
CA CYS A 2 26.49 -12.58 -70.84
C CYS A 2 26.05 -11.94 -69.54
N THR A 3 25.16 -10.95 -69.64
CA THR A 3 24.34 -10.48 -68.54
C THR A 3 23.27 -11.53 -68.26
N LYS A 4 23.51 -12.40 -67.28
CA LYS A 4 22.43 -13.23 -66.70
C LYS A 4 21.51 -12.29 -65.93
N GLY A 5 20.32 -12.02 -66.49
CA GLY A 5 19.28 -11.27 -65.79
C GLY A 5 18.77 -12.06 -64.58
N PHE A 6 18.44 -11.34 -63.50
CA PHE A 6 17.80 -11.93 -62.32
C PHE A 6 16.53 -12.67 -62.72
N THR A 7 16.36 -13.89 -62.20
CA THR A 7 15.12 -14.63 -62.44
C THR A 7 14.01 -14.09 -61.56
N LEU A 8 12.77 -14.04 -62.07
CA LEU A 8 11.60 -13.60 -61.30
C LEU A 8 11.42 -14.41 -60.00
N LEU A 9 11.81 -15.69 -60.03
CA LEU A 9 11.84 -16.58 -58.86
C LEU A 9 12.77 -16.05 -57.76
N GLU A 10 13.93 -15.53 -58.12
CA GLU A 10 14.96 -15.07 -57.19
C GLU A 10 14.51 -13.81 -56.44
N ILE A 11 13.80 -12.90 -57.14
CA ILE A 11 13.17 -11.73 -56.52
C ILE A 11 12.06 -12.16 -55.56
N LEU A 12 11.25 -13.16 -55.94
CA LEU A 12 10.18 -13.67 -55.09
C LEU A 12 10.72 -14.31 -53.81
N ILE A 13 11.79 -15.12 -53.92
CA ILE A 13 12.47 -15.70 -52.76
C ILE A 13 13.08 -14.60 -51.88
N ALA A 14 13.74 -13.61 -52.47
CA ALA A 14 14.30 -12.49 -51.73
C ALA A 14 13.23 -11.71 -50.93
N LEU A 15 12.06 -11.48 -51.53
CA LEU A 15 10.93 -10.82 -50.86
C LEU A 15 10.38 -11.67 -49.70
N VAL A 16 10.23 -12.99 -49.88
CA VAL A 16 9.78 -13.89 -48.81
C VAL A 16 10.76 -13.88 -47.63
N LEU A 17 12.06 -14.02 -47.92
CA LEU A 17 13.10 -13.95 -46.88
C LEU A 17 13.09 -12.59 -46.19
N PHE A 18 12.94 -11.50 -46.94
CA PHE A 18 12.86 -10.16 -46.39
C PHE A 18 11.65 -9.99 -45.46
N SER A 19 10.45 -10.43 -45.87
CA SER A 19 9.26 -10.41 -45.03
C SER A 19 9.41 -11.22 -43.75
N ILE A 20 10.04 -12.40 -43.82
CA ILE A 20 10.34 -13.23 -42.64
C ILE A 20 11.28 -12.47 -41.69
N THR A 21 12.35 -11.88 -42.22
CA THR A 21 13.32 -11.12 -41.39
C THR A 21 12.66 -9.91 -40.72
N LEU A 22 11.81 -9.16 -41.44
CA LEU A 22 11.07 -8.05 -40.87
C LEU A 22 10.09 -8.51 -39.78
N GLY A 23 9.39 -9.61 -40.01
CA GLY A 23 8.50 -10.21 -39.01
C GLY A 23 9.25 -10.57 -37.72
N LEU A 24 10.42 -11.20 -37.86
CA LEU A 24 11.25 -11.57 -36.72
C LEU A 24 11.74 -10.34 -35.94
N VAL A 25 12.23 -9.32 -36.64
CA VAL A 25 12.67 -8.06 -36.02
C VAL A 25 11.51 -7.39 -35.28
N TYR A 26 10.32 -7.36 -35.87
CA TYR A 26 9.12 -6.81 -35.25
C TYR A 26 8.74 -7.57 -33.97
N THR A 27 8.66 -8.91 -34.02
CA THR A 27 8.33 -9.73 -32.85
C THR A 27 9.36 -9.60 -31.73
N LEU A 28 10.66 -9.55 -32.07
CA LEU A 28 11.70 -9.34 -31.08
C LEU A 28 11.57 -7.95 -30.44
N SER A 29 11.32 -6.92 -31.24
CA SER A 29 11.18 -5.54 -30.74
C SER A 29 9.96 -5.41 -29.83
N SER A 30 8.80 -5.97 -30.21
CA SER A 30 7.60 -5.92 -29.39
C SER A 30 7.76 -6.69 -28.07
N THR A 31 8.44 -7.85 -28.12
CA THR A 31 8.74 -8.65 -26.92
C THR A 31 9.67 -7.91 -25.97
N VAL A 32 10.70 -7.21 -26.47
CA VAL A 32 11.61 -6.42 -25.63
C VAL A 32 10.86 -5.27 -24.96
N VAL A 33 10.01 -4.56 -25.70
CA VAL A 33 9.22 -3.46 -25.14
C VAL A 33 8.27 -3.96 -24.06
N SER A 34 7.48 -5.02 -24.33
CA SER A 34 6.54 -5.56 -23.34
C SER A 34 7.24 -6.10 -22.09
N THR A 35 8.39 -6.76 -22.26
CA THR A 35 9.19 -7.24 -21.13
C THR A 35 9.71 -6.09 -20.28
N THR A 36 10.20 -5.02 -20.93
CA THR A 36 10.69 -3.83 -20.23
C THR A 36 9.58 -3.19 -19.41
N THR A 37 8.40 -2.98 -19.99
CA THR A 37 7.26 -2.38 -19.29
C THR A 37 6.81 -3.24 -18.10
N HIS A 38 6.80 -4.57 -18.23
CA HIS A 38 6.45 -5.45 -17.12
C HIS A 38 7.47 -5.38 -15.97
N VAL A 39 8.77 -5.32 -16.29
CA VAL A 39 9.82 -5.19 -15.28
C VAL A 39 9.73 -3.84 -14.56
N GLU A 40 9.47 -2.76 -15.29
CA GLU A 40 9.27 -1.43 -14.70
C GLU A 40 8.09 -1.40 -13.73
N GLN A 41 6.93 -1.97 -14.13
CA GLN A 41 5.76 -2.09 -13.26
C GLN A 41 6.07 -2.90 -11.99
N GLN A 42 6.80 -4.00 -12.09
CA GLN A 42 7.20 -4.81 -10.94
C GLN A 42 8.11 -4.05 -9.99
N ILE A 43 9.08 -3.28 -10.51
CA ILE A 43 9.96 -2.43 -9.71
C ILE A 43 9.16 -1.34 -9.00
N MET A 44 8.21 -0.71 -9.69
CA MET A 44 7.34 0.32 -9.10
C MET A 44 6.50 -0.24 -7.95
N ARG A 45 5.83 -1.38 -8.16
CA ARG A 45 5.00 -2.06 -7.15
C ARG A 45 5.85 -2.51 -5.95
N GLY A 46 7.02 -3.10 -6.18
CA GLY A 46 7.95 -3.46 -5.10
C GLY A 46 8.43 -2.25 -4.29
N GLY A 47 8.69 -1.13 -4.97
CA GLY A 47 9.01 0.14 -4.31
C GLY A 47 7.85 0.71 -3.48
N GLN A 48 6.62 0.64 -3.99
CA GLN A 48 5.42 1.02 -3.24
C GLN A 48 5.21 0.13 -2.01
N ALA A 49 5.33 -1.19 -2.16
CA ALA A 49 5.20 -2.15 -1.06
C ALA A 49 6.17 -1.83 0.09
N ARG A 50 7.44 -1.59 -0.26
CA ARG A 50 8.47 -1.25 0.72
C ARG A 50 8.16 0.04 1.46
N ARG A 51 7.78 1.11 0.75
CA ARG A 51 7.42 2.40 1.39
C ARG A 51 6.20 2.28 2.29
N LEU A 52 5.18 1.52 1.88
CA LEU A 52 3.99 1.26 2.69
C LEU A 52 4.39 0.54 3.98
N ILE A 53 5.16 -0.55 3.89
CA ILE A 53 5.60 -1.33 5.06
C ILE A 53 6.45 -0.47 5.98
N GLU A 54 7.45 0.24 5.45
CA GLU A 54 8.33 1.13 6.24
C GLU A 54 7.50 2.20 6.97
N ARG A 55 6.52 2.81 6.28
CA ARG A 55 5.68 3.85 6.87
C ARG A 55 4.74 3.32 7.96
N MET A 56 4.04 2.21 7.70
CA MET A 56 3.17 1.60 8.71
C MET A 56 3.97 1.11 9.91
N GLN A 57 5.17 0.57 9.69
CA GLN A 57 6.08 0.18 10.78
C GLN A 57 6.51 1.38 11.62
N GLU A 58 6.89 2.49 10.98
CA GLU A 58 7.28 3.72 11.68
C GLU A 58 6.12 4.24 12.54
N ASP A 59 4.91 4.31 11.97
CA ASP A 59 3.72 4.77 12.69
C ASP A 59 3.38 3.86 13.88
N LEU A 60 3.35 2.55 13.67
CA LEU A 60 3.03 1.55 14.70
C LEU A 60 4.11 1.45 15.78
N LYS A 61 5.40 1.63 15.44
CA LYS A 61 6.48 1.70 16.45
C LYS A 61 6.40 2.97 17.29
N GLY A 62 5.88 4.05 16.71
CA GLY A 62 5.62 5.29 17.41
C GLY A 62 4.31 5.29 18.21
N LEU A 63 3.60 4.16 18.31
CA LEU A 63 2.32 4.04 19.03
C LEU A 63 2.46 4.58 20.46
N VAL A 64 1.54 5.47 20.84
CA VAL A 64 1.45 6.06 22.17
C VAL A 64 0.12 5.70 22.81
N ILE A 65 0.17 5.41 24.12
CA ILE A 65 -1.02 5.20 24.95
C ILE A 65 -1.49 6.59 25.41
N HIS A 66 -2.68 7.01 25.00
CA HIS A 66 -3.26 8.29 25.38
C HIS A 66 -4.74 8.12 25.75
N PRO A 67 -5.23 8.75 26.84
CA PRO A 67 -6.62 8.60 27.28
C PRO A 67 -7.65 8.93 26.18
N ASP A 68 -7.39 10.00 25.43
CA ASP A 68 -8.27 10.48 24.35
C ASP A 68 -8.01 9.81 22.98
N ALA A 69 -7.04 8.88 22.87
CA ALA A 69 -6.70 8.20 21.62
C ALA A 69 -6.44 6.70 21.84
N GLY A 70 -7.52 5.92 21.84
CA GLY A 70 -7.45 4.45 21.85
C GLY A 70 -6.93 3.88 20.52
N PHE A 71 -6.53 2.61 20.55
CA PHE A 71 -6.25 1.83 19.34
C PHE A 71 -7.53 1.15 18.88
N THR A 72 -8.03 1.57 17.72
CA THR A 72 -9.21 1.00 17.07
C THR A 72 -8.82 0.46 15.70
N ALA A 73 -9.16 -0.79 15.46
CA ALA A 73 -9.00 -1.50 14.21
C ALA A 73 -10.29 -2.23 13.84
N ARG A 74 -10.69 -2.11 12.58
CA ARG A 74 -11.89 -2.71 12.02
C ARG A 74 -11.53 -3.33 10.68
N GLU A 75 -12.42 -4.19 10.18
CA GLU A 75 -12.28 -4.72 8.84
C GLU A 75 -12.15 -3.58 7.81
N PRO A 76 -11.19 -3.68 6.87
CA PRO A 76 -11.04 -2.70 5.79
C PRO A 76 -12.24 -2.78 4.84
N LEU A 77 -13.33 -2.09 5.17
CA LEU A 77 -14.49 -1.96 4.28
C LEU A 77 -14.19 -0.91 3.22
N SER A 78 -14.30 -1.31 1.96
CA SER A 78 -14.32 -0.41 0.83
C SER A 78 -15.48 0.59 1.00
N SER A 79 -15.15 1.88 1.07
CA SER A 79 -16.02 2.96 0.60
C SER A 79 -17.45 2.96 1.21
N VAL A 80 -17.62 3.57 2.40
CA VAL A 80 -18.83 4.35 2.80
C VAL A 80 -18.58 5.04 4.16
N ASN A 81 -17.75 4.47 5.03
CA ASN A 81 -17.57 5.03 6.37
C ASN A 81 -16.60 6.21 6.40
N SER A 82 -17.02 7.33 7.00
CA SER A 82 -16.17 8.50 7.29
C SER A 82 -15.06 8.22 8.31
N GLN A 83 -14.98 6.99 8.81
CA GLN A 83 -14.09 6.58 9.89
C GLN A 83 -12.94 5.72 9.34
N PRO A 84 -11.72 5.89 9.89
CA PRO A 84 -10.59 5.07 9.49
C PRO A 84 -10.81 3.61 9.91
N PHE A 85 -10.29 2.66 9.13
CA PHE A 85 -10.31 1.24 9.52
C PHE A 85 -9.25 0.95 10.59
N LEU A 86 -8.20 1.77 10.69
CA LEU A 86 -7.20 1.72 11.76
C LEU A 86 -6.91 3.13 12.26
N SER A 87 -7.02 3.34 13.57
CA SER A 87 -6.77 4.60 14.25
C SER A 87 -6.04 4.39 15.56
N PHE A 88 -5.01 5.20 15.83
CA PHE A 88 -4.25 5.17 17.08
C PHE A 88 -3.44 6.45 17.29
N GLY A 89 -3.09 6.74 18.55
CA GLY A 89 -2.15 7.79 18.90
C GLY A 89 -0.70 7.39 18.60
N SER A 90 0.10 8.31 18.06
CA SER A 90 1.49 8.05 17.70
C SER A 90 2.33 9.33 17.74
N THR A 91 3.64 9.19 17.98
CA THR A 91 4.62 10.28 17.83
C THR A 91 5.15 10.40 16.40
N SER A 92 4.79 9.47 15.50
CA SER A 92 5.20 9.48 14.10
C SER A 92 4.45 10.55 13.31
N GLN A 93 4.96 11.78 13.33
CA GLN A 93 4.47 12.84 12.47
C GLN A 93 5.07 12.72 11.07
N ALA A 94 4.22 12.70 10.04
CA ALA A 94 4.66 13.05 8.69
C ALA A 94 4.87 14.57 8.67
N ARG A 95 6.12 15.02 8.54
CA ARG A 95 6.43 16.43 8.37
C ARG A 95 6.00 16.88 6.98
N PHE A 96 4.83 17.50 6.90
CA PHE A 96 4.32 18.08 5.64
C PHE A 96 4.83 19.51 5.39
N SER A 97 5.37 20.19 6.41
CA SER A 97 5.96 21.53 6.29
C SER A 97 7.13 21.68 7.29
N PRO A 98 8.23 22.36 6.93
CA PRO A 98 9.37 22.59 7.81
C PRO A 98 9.05 23.48 9.03
N ASP A 99 7.94 24.23 9.00
CA ASP A 99 7.56 25.20 10.03
C ASP A 99 6.75 24.61 11.20
N VAL A 100 6.40 23.31 11.14
CA VAL A 100 5.65 22.64 12.20
C VAL A 100 6.61 22.11 13.26
N ILE A 101 6.49 22.66 14.48
CA ILE A 101 7.23 22.17 15.66
C ILE A 101 6.75 20.73 15.94
N ALA A 102 7.66 19.78 15.82
CA ALA A 102 7.40 18.34 15.86
C ALA A 102 7.34 17.78 17.29
N ASP A 103 6.51 18.37 18.14
CA ASP A 103 6.49 18.07 19.58
C ASP A 103 5.10 17.68 20.11
N SER A 104 4.20 17.24 19.22
CA SER A 104 2.85 16.82 19.59
C SER A 104 2.55 15.38 19.22
N ASP A 105 1.89 14.66 20.12
CA ASP A 105 1.25 13.39 19.77
C ASP A 105 0.23 13.64 18.66
N VAL A 106 0.09 12.68 17.75
CA VAL A 106 -0.88 12.74 16.65
C VAL A 106 -1.75 11.50 16.64
N THR A 107 -3.01 11.66 16.29
CA THR A 107 -3.86 10.54 15.91
C THR A 107 -3.65 10.24 14.44
N ILE A 108 -3.17 9.05 14.14
CA ILE A 108 -3.00 8.54 12.78
C ILE A 108 -4.27 7.76 12.40
N GLY A 109 -4.77 7.98 11.19
CA GLY A 109 -5.88 7.23 10.62
C GLY A 109 -5.52 6.60 9.28
N TYR A 110 -5.95 5.38 9.04
CA TYR A 110 -5.81 4.70 7.75
C TYR A 110 -7.16 4.45 7.10
N TYR A 111 -7.24 4.70 5.80
CA TYR A 111 -8.43 4.54 4.98
C TYR A 111 -8.11 3.74 3.73
N LEU A 112 -9.04 2.87 3.34
CA LEU A 112 -9.00 2.16 2.07
C LEU A 112 -10.08 2.76 1.16
N LEU A 113 -9.65 3.42 0.09
CA LEU A 113 -10.54 4.11 -0.86
C LEU A 113 -10.53 3.37 -2.19
N GLU A 114 -11.66 3.35 -2.88
CA GLU A 114 -11.70 2.86 -4.27
C GLU A 114 -10.72 3.67 -5.12
N ASP A 115 -9.96 2.98 -5.97
CA ASP A 115 -9.03 3.62 -6.88
C ASP A 115 -9.78 4.08 -8.13
N GLU A 116 -9.77 5.40 -8.39
CA GLU A 116 -10.42 5.98 -9.56
C GLU A 116 -9.79 5.50 -10.89
N ARG A 117 -8.52 5.07 -10.87
CA ARG A 117 -7.80 4.64 -12.08
C ARG A 117 -8.00 3.16 -12.41
N TYR A 118 -8.31 2.34 -11.42
CA TYR A 118 -8.28 0.88 -11.54
C TYR A 118 -9.54 0.28 -10.89
N PRO A 119 -10.51 -0.21 -11.69
CA PRO A 119 -11.68 -0.92 -11.18
C PRO A 119 -11.25 -2.09 -10.29
N ASP A 120 -12.00 -2.34 -9.21
CA ASP A 120 -11.75 -3.44 -8.26
C ASP A 120 -10.39 -3.35 -7.53
N SER A 121 -9.86 -2.14 -7.39
CA SER A 121 -8.67 -1.90 -6.59
C SER A 121 -8.81 -0.70 -5.67
N PHE A 122 -7.85 -0.57 -4.76
CA PHE A 122 -7.90 0.40 -3.68
C PHE A 122 -6.62 1.24 -3.57
N THR A 123 -6.82 2.47 -3.13
CA THR A 123 -5.77 3.36 -2.63
C THR A 123 -5.77 3.37 -1.11
N LEU A 124 -4.61 3.05 -0.50
CA LEU A 124 -4.40 3.19 0.93
C LEU A 124 -3.97 4.62 1.25
N VAL A 125 -4.75 5.29 2.10
CA VAL A 125 -4.51 6.67 2.50
C VAL A 125 -4.26 6.76 3.99
N ARG A 126 -3.18 7.45 4.36
CA ARG A 126 -2.84 7.81 5.74
C ARG A 126 -3.30 9.24 6.01
N THR A 127 -3.89 9.47 7.17
CA THR A 127 -4.19 10.80 7.69
C THR A 127 -3.53 11.01 9.04
N GLN A 128 -3.32 12.25 9.44
CA GLN A 128 -2.88 12.58 10.79
C GLN A 128 -3.57 13.83 11.32
N LYS A 129 -3.89 13.82 12.61
CA LYS A 129 -4.45 14.96 13.34
C LYS A 129 -3.63 15.22 14.60
N PRO A 130 -3.32 16.47 14.93
CA PRO A 130 -2.72 16.80 16.22
C PRO A 130 -3.62 16.36 17.38
N LEU A 131 -3.04 15.77 18.41
CA LEU A 131 -3.71 15.39 19.65
C LEU A 131 -3.47 16.51 20.68
N TYR A 132 -4.43 17.43 20.79
CA TYR A 132 -4.41 18.48 21.82
C TYR A 132 -5.61 18.31 22.77
N PRO A 133 -5.42 18.51 24.09
CA PRO A 133 -6.52 18.43 25.05
C PRO A 133 -7.64 19.43 24.69
N GLY A 134 -8.89 18.94 24.64
CA GLY A 134 -10.08 19.79 24.44
C GLY A 134 -10.35 20.25 23.00
N MET A 135 -9.68 19.68 21.99
CA MET A 135 -10.00 19.95 20.58
C MET A 135 -11.23 19.16 20.12
N GLU A 136 -12.13 19.81 19.39
CA GLU A 136 -13.22 19.11 18.71
C GLU A 136 -12.69 18.23 17.57
N PRO A 137 -13.39 17.11 17.24
CA PRO A 137 -13.00 16.24 16.15
C PRO A 137 -12.94 17.01 14.82
N VAL A 138 -11.74 17.17 14.26
CA VAL A 138 -11.56 17.83 12.96
C VAL A 138 -12.17 16.95 11.85
N PRO A 139 -13.00 17.49 10.93
CA PRO A 139 -13.51 16.73 9.79
C PRO A 139 -12.40 16.13 8.93
N ARG A 140 -12.68 14.99 8.28
CA ARG A 140 -11.71 14.31 7.39
C ARG A 140 -11.17 15.24 6.29
N GLU A 141 -12.03 16.08 5.73
CA GLU A 141 -11.71 17.04 4.67
C GLU A 141 -10.70 18.11 5.09
N ALA A 142 -10.62 18.40 6.39
CA ALA A 142 -9.66 19.32 6.99
C ALA A 142 -8.39 18.61 7.51
N THR A 143 -8.26 17.30 7.26
CA THR A 143 -7.12 16.49 7.70
C THR A 143 -6.15 16.29 6.54
N MET A 144 -4.84 16.40 6.81
CA MET A 144 -3.83 16.11 5.79
C MET A 144 -3.88 14.62 5.45
N ALA A 145 -4.05 14.31 4.16
CA ALA A 145 -4.13 12.96 3.63
C ALA A 145 -2.90 12.67 2.74
N LEU A 146 -2.27 11.53 2.96
CA LEU A 146 -1.10 11.06 2.21
C LEU A 146 -1.43 9.68 1.59
N PRO A 147 -1.56 9.58 0.24
CA PRO A 147 -1.66 8.29 -0.42
C PRO A 147 -0.34 7.53 -0.24
N LEU A 148 -0.41 6.30 0.28
CA LEU A 148 0.75 5.45 0.52
C LEU A 148 0.96 4.43 -0.61
N ALA A 149 -0.13 3.83 -1.08
CA ALA A 149 -0.12 2.86 -2.17
C ALA A 149 -1.44 2.91 -2.95
N GLU A 150 -1.36 2.59 -4.23
CA GLU A 150 -2.46 2.64 -5.20
C GLU A 150 -2.53 1.28 -5.92
N GLY A 151 -3.67 0.93 -6.49
CA GLY A 151 -3.85 -0.35 -7.17
C GLY A 151 -3.74 -1.58 -6.26
N LEU A 152 -4.12 -1.47 -4.98
CA LEU A 152 -4.19 -2.64 -4.08
C LEU A 152 -5.39 -3.50 -4.44
N SER A 153 -5.19 -4.77 -4.75
CA SER A 153 -6.26 -5.74 -4.98
C SER A 153 -6.71 -6.44 -3.69
N PHE A 154 -5.82 -6.48 -2.69
CA PHE A 154 -6.04 -7.13 -1.41
C PHE A 154 -5.30 -6.39 -0.31
N PHE A 155 -5.95 -6.22 0.84
CA PHE A 155 -5.36 -5.65 2.04
C PHE A 155 -6.06 -6.22 3.28
N GLN A 156 -5.29 -6.81 4.19
CA GLN A 156 -5.80 -7.38 5.44
C GLN A 156 -4.81 -7.10 6.59
N MET A 157 -5.37 -6.93 7.78
CA MET A 157 -4.62 -6.83 9.02
C MET A 157 -5.18 -7.80 10.06
N SER A 158 -4.30 -8.35 10.89
CA SER A 158 -4.69 -9.07 12.10
C SER A 158 -3.83 -8.65 13.28
N TYR A 159 -4.39 -8.84 14.47
CA TYR A 159 -3.91 -8.28 15.72
C TYR A 159 -3.76 -9.41 16.74
N GLN A 160 -2.62 -9.45 17.41
CA GLN A 160 -2.34 -10.48 18.42
C GLN A 160 -2.36 -9.88 19.82
N GLY A 161 -3.22 -10.42 20.69
CA GLY A 161 -3.36 -9.98 22.09
C GLY A 161 -2.38 -10.62 23.08
N ALA A 162 -2.63 -10.44 24.37
CA ALA A 162 -1.79 -10.95 25.46
C ALA A 162 -1.78 -12.49 25.59
N GLN A 163 -2.85 -13.17 25.16
CA GLN A 163 -2.99 -14.63 25.21
C GLN A 163 -2.76 -15.33 23.85
N ASP A 164 -2.00 -14.70 22.95
CA ASP A 164 -1.79 -15.16 21.56
C ASP A 164 -3.12 -15.37 20.80
N GLN A 165 -4.16 -14.65 21.22
CA GLN A 165 -5.43 -14.64 20.52
C GLN A 165 -5.33 -13.67 19.33
N ASP A 166 -5.45 -14.22 18.13
CA ASP A 166 -5.51 -13.46 16.90
C ASP A 166 -6.94 -12.95 16.68
N SER A 167 -7.05 -11.69 16.28
CA SER A 167 -8.31 -11.05 15.92
C SER A 167 -8.14 -10.20 14.67
N GLU A 168 -9.19 -10.09 13.85
CA GLU A 168 -9.23 -9.21 12.67
C GLU A 168 -9.69 -7.79 13.02
N GLN A 169 -10.22 -7.61 14.23
CA GLN A 169 -10.70 -6.34 14.75
C GLN A 169 -10.14 -6.11 16.15
N TRP A 170 -9.97 -4.85 16.52
CA TRP A 170 -9.47 -4.47 17.84
C TRP A 170 -10.12 -3.17 18.28
N ASP A 171 -10.59 -3.10 19.52
CA ASP A 171 -11.06 -1.84 20.08
C ASP A 171 -10.60 -1.75 21.54
N SER A 172 -9.58 -0.93 21.76
CA SER A 172 -9.00 -0.73 23.10
C SER A 172 -9.87 0.16 23.99
N SER A 173 -10.93 0.76 23.42
CA SER A 173 -11.86 1.67 24.09
C SER A 173 -13.27 1.10 24.24
N ALA A 174 -13.44 -0.21 24.00
CA ALA A 174 -14.75 -0.86 24.06
C ALA A 174 -15.38 -0.84 25.47
N ASP A 175 -14.55 -0.91 26.53
CA ASP A 175 -14.99 -0.81 27.92
C ASP A 175 -14.29 0.38 28.61
N PRO A 176 -15.02 1.43 28.99
CA PRO A 176 -14.44 2.60 29.67
C PRO A 176 -14.01 2.33 31.11
N ASP A 177 -14.46 1.22 31.72
CA ASP A 177 -14.13 0.84 33.09
C ASP A 177 -12.90 -0.08 33.18
N GLU A 178 -12.39 -0.58 32.05
CA GLU A 178 -11.19 -1.43 31.97
C GLU A 178 -9.93 -0.66 31.48
N GLU A 179 -8.75 -1.12 31.91
CA GLU A 179 -7.47 -0.58 31.43
C GLU A 179 -7.30 -0.89 29.94
N GLN A 180 -7.01 0.12 29.12
CA GLN A 180 -6.91 -0.04 27.66
C GLN A 180 -5.89 -1.11 27.28
N VAL A 181 -6.35 -2.19 26.63
CA VAL A 181 -5.49 -3.28 26.17
C VAL A 181 -5.12 -3.07 24.71
N TYR A 182 -3.83 -2.96 24.43
CA TYR A 182 -3.28 -2.80 23.08
C TYR A 182 -2.77 -4.15 22.52
N PRO A 183 -2.76 -4.32 21.19
CA PRO A 183 -2.19 -5.52 20.59
C PRO A 183 -0.66 -5.56 20.82
N ARG A 184 -0.10 -6.77 20.90
CA ARG A 184 1.34 -7.04 21.01
C ARG A 184 2.03 -7.16 19.66
N ALA A 185 1.27 -7.53 18.64
CA ALA A 185 1.76 -7.55 17.27
C ALA A 185 0.64 -7.25 16.29
N VAL A 186 1.03 -6.66 15.17
CA VAL A 186 0.17 -6.38 14.03
C VAL A 186 0.76 -7.09 12.82
N TYR A 187 -0.05 -7.95 12.20
CA TYR A 187 0.28 -8.64 10.96
C TYR A 187 -0.41 -7.89 9.82
N LEU A 188 0.35 -7.62 8.78
CA LEU A 188 -0.10 -6.92 7.59
C LEU A 188 0.09 -7.83 6.38
N SER A 189 -0.95 -7.98 5.57
CA SER A 189 -0.89 -8.72 4.30
C SER A 189 -1.57 -7.93 3.20
N PHE A 190 -0.92 -7.79 2.04
CA PHE A 190 -1.50 -7.08 0.90
C PHE A 190 -0.93 -7.54 -0.44
N SER A 191 -1.65 -7.26 -1.52
CA SER A 191 -1.15 -7.44 -2.89
C SER A 191 -1.65 -6.33 -3.81
N PHE A 192 -0.90 -6.10 -4.88
CA PHE A 192 -1.32 -5.19 -5.95
C PHE A 192 -2.11 -5.96 -7.01
N ALA A 193 -3.05 -5.27 -7.67
CA ALA A 193 -3.68 -5.76 -8.88
C ALA A 193 -2.61 -6.10 -9.90
N ASP A 194 -2.76 -7.23 -10.60
CA ASP A 194 -1.89 -7.57 -11.71
C ASP A 194 -2.61 -7.33 -13.03
N ASP A 195 -1.88 -6.80 -14.02
CA ASP A 195 -2.44 -6.48 -15.33
C ASP A 195 -2.40 -7.72 -16.26
N SER A 196 -1.91 -8.86 -15.77
CA SER A 196 -1.75 -10.05 -16.59
C SER A 196 -3.05 -10.85 -16.66
N GLU A 197 -3.64 -10.95 -17.86
CA GLU A 197 -4.82 -11.78 -18.19
C GLU A 197 -4.59 -13.31 -18.01
N GLY A 198 -3.56 -13.72 -17.27
CA GLY A 198 -3.08 -15.09 -17.20
C GLY A 198 -2.83 -15.57 -15.78
N GLY A 199 -3.69 -15.23 -14.82
CA GLY A 199 -3.76 -15.89 -13.50
C GLY A 199 -2.43 -16.06 -12.76
N ARG A 200 -1.44 -15.19 -13.02
CA ARG A 200 -0.18 -15.21 -12.29
C ARG A 200 -0.47 -14.69 -10.90
N SER A 201 -0.07 -15.47 -9.90
CA SER A 201 -0.16 -15.09 -8.49
C SER A 201 0.38 -13.67 -8.32
N SER A 202 -0.48 -12.74 -7.93
CA SER A 202 -0.02 -11.42 -7.48
C SER A 202 1.00 -11.64 -6.36
N ALA A 203 2.10 -10.87 -6.39
CA ALA A 203 3.08 -10.95 -5.32
C ALA A 203 2.40 -10.49 -4.02
N GLN A 204 2.27 -11.40 -3.06
CA GLN A 204 1.73 -11.10 -1.74
C GLN A 204 2.86 -10.61 -0.84
N TYR A 205 2.65 -9.46 -0.23
CA TYR A 205 3.57 -8.83 0.70
C TYR A 205 3.05 -9.03 2.11
N ASN A 206 3.92 -9.52 2.99
CA ASN A 206 3.60 -9.75 4.39
C ASN A 206 4.60 -9.01 5.27
N ALA A 207 4.10 -8.37 6.32
CA ALA A 207 4.93 -7.73 7.33
C ALA A 207 4.35 -7.98 8.72
N VAL A 208 5.22 -8.03 9.72
CA VAL A 208 4.84 -8.15 11.13
C VAL A 208 5.49 -7.00 11.87
N VAL A 209 4.71 -6.32 12.70
CA VAL A 209 5.18 -5.26 13.58
C VAL A 209 4.91 -5.69 15.01
N SER A 210 5.97 -5.97 15.75
CA SER A 210 5.84 -6.17 17.20
C SER A 210 5.68 -4.81 17.87
N LEU A 211 4.65 -4.72 18.69
CA LEU A 211 4.36 -3.59 19.57
C LEU A 211 4.91 -3.98 20.95
N ALA A 212 5.95 -3.27 21.41
CA ALA A 212 6.49 -3.51 22.75
C ALA A 212 5.52 -2.89 23.78
N PRO A 213 4.87 -3.66 24.67
CA PRO A 213 3.87 -3.13 25.59
C PRO A 213 4.46 -2.32 26.76
N ALA A 214 5.78 -2.13 26.82
CA ALA A 214 6.45 -1.65 28.01
C ALA A 214 7.37 -0.49 27.64
N GLU A 215 6.88 0.74 27.86
CA GLU A 215 7.61 1.91 28.39
C GLU A 215 6.89 3.25 28.20
N LEU A 216 5.66 3.26 27.68
CA LEU A 216 4.87 4.50 27.52
C LEU A 216 3.80 4.63 28.61
N LYS A 217 4.22 4.58 29.88
CA LYS A 217 3.42 5.13 30.98
C LYS A 217 3.80 6.59 31.11
N PHE A 218 2.93 7.50 30.70
CA PHE A 218 3.07 8.91 31.09
C PHE A 218 2.96 9.01 32.62
N LYS A 219 3.93 9.70 33.22
CA LYS A 219 3.91 10.16 34.60
C LYS A 219 3.15 11.47 34.70
#